data_AF-A0A1H9CM90-F1
#
_entry.id   AF-A0A1H9CM90-F1
#
_cell.length_a   1.000
_cell.length_b   1.000
_cell.length_c   1.000
_cell.angle_alpha   90.00
_cell.angle_beta   90.00
_cell.angle_gamma   90.00
#
_symmetry.space_group_name_H-M   'P 1'
#
loop_
_entity.id
_entity.type
_entity.pdbx_description
1 polymer ?
#
loop_
_entity_poly.entity_id
_entity_poly.type
_entity_poly.pdbx_seq_one_letter_code
_entity_poly.pdbx_strand_id
1 'polypeptide(L)'
;MKRTRAVLPCLVVLATLVATPQASAATCTYVKQDLPVPAGVSNVYLNGGSSNNSRIAGHVQDGEFTRGAYWVNSTLRQLPQPSTGADNVFTIDVNNSSVVVGFEQELGSQPSTLRAFRFENGAYEYLETDQGKNSLAQAVNNAGDVAGTQQDGGVYLWPRNGARKLIAADGGSVIGITDGGKIVARGSSGVLVHDTNGGPTVQIPGGGAGTATFDNDRVFLTERLASGEREIAEYDLNGTKIVSHPGAQRAFGRNGSGTLWGTYITPGTNTQVHGLWRPAGRTDVVADPMPLISTYSDITDAATLIGTYRTTGDVVRPARWLWVCS
;
A
#
# COMPACT_ATOMS: atom_id res chain seq x y z
N MET A 1 54.55 -76.77 8.35
CA MET A 1 53.82 -75.61 7.77
C MET A 1 53.62 -74.55 8.86
N LYS A 2 54.47 -73.52 8.91
CA LYS A 2 54.37 -72.40 9.86
C LYS A 2 53.46 -71.33 9.25
N ARG A 3 52.32 -71.04 9.88
CA ARG A 3 51.40 -69.96 9.48
C ARG A 3 51.80 -68.66 10.17
N THR A 4 52.35 -67.73 9.41
CA THR A 4 52.67 -66.37 9.85
C THR A 4 51.39 -65.54 9.84
N ARG A 5 50.95 -65.06 11.00
CA ARG A 5 49.83 -64.10 11.13
C ARG A 5 50.38 -62.69 10.91
N ALA A 6 49.92 -62.03 9.84
CA ALA A 6 50.19 -60.61 9.60
C ALA A 6 49.21 -59.77 10.44
N VAL A 7 49.74 -58.93 11.32
CA VAL A 7 48.98 -57.93 12.09
C VAL A 7 48.98 -56.64 11.27
N LEU A 8 47.80 -56.19 10.86
CA LEU A 8 47.58 -54.96 10.11
C LEU A 8 47.47 -53.79 11.11
N PRO A 9 48.35 -52.77 11.08
CA PRO A 9 48.22 -51.61 11.97
C PRO A 9 47.11 -50.70 11.45
N CYS A 10 46.07 -50.51 12.26
CA CYS A 10 45.01 -49.55 11.99
C CYS A 10 45.53 -48.13 12.32
N LEU A 11 45.82 -47.35 11.29
CA LEU A 11 46.34 -46.00 11.41
C LEU A 11 45.16 -45.04 11.69
N VAL A 12 45.02 -44.60 12.94
CA VAL A 12 44.04 -43.58 13.32
C VAL A 12 44.59 -42.22 12.88
N VAL A 13 44.10 -41.72 11.75
CA VAL A 13 44.35 -40.34 11.30
C VAL A 13 43.44 -39.42 12.09
N LEU A 14 43.97 -38.72 13.09
CA LEU A 14 43.29 -37.57 13.71
C LEU A 14 43.26 -36.44 12.67
N ALA A 15 42.12 -36.29 11.98
CA ALA A 15 41.85 -35.11 11.19
C ALA A 15 41.60 -33.94 12.14
N THR A 16 42.58 -33.04 12.27
CA THR A 16 42.38 -31.74 12.91
C THR A 16 41.39 -30.94 12.08
N LEU A 17 40.13 -30.89 12.52
CA LEU A 17 39.12 -29.97 12.00
C LEU A 17 39.60 -28.54 12.29
N VAL A 18 40.17 -27.90 11.27
CA VAL A 18 40.39 -26.46 11.29
C VAL A 18 39.01 -25.83 11.21
N ALA A 19 38.49 -25.35 12.34
CA ALA A 19 37.25 -24.60 12.38
C ALA A 19 37.47 -23.32 11.56
N THR A 20 36.93 -23.31 10.34
CA THR A 20 36.90 -22.09 9.54
C THR A 20 36.06 -21.06 10.29
N PRO A 21 36.56 -19.82 10.48
CA PRO A 21 35.79 -18.78 11.15
C PRO A 21 34.45 -18.64 10.45
N GLN A 22 33.37 -18.90 11.19
CA GLN A 22 32.01 -18.72 10.68
C GLN A 22 31.81 -17.23 10.48
N ALA A 23 31.66 -16.80 9.23
CA ALA A 23 31.33 -15.41 8.93
C ALA A 23 30.01 -15.06 9.63
N SER A 24 30.05 -14.13 10.57
CA SER A 24 28.83 -13.57 11.16
C SER A 24 28.01 -12.92 10.06
N ALA A 25 26.74 -13.29 9.95
CA ALA A 25 25.84 -12.61 9.03
C ALA A 25 25.79 -11.11 9.40
N ALA A 26 25.93 -10.25 8.41
CA ALA A 26 25.80 -8.80 8.58
C ALA A 26 24.46 -8.47 9.25
N THR A 27 24.47 -7.53 10.19
CA THR A 27 23.23 -7.04 10.78
C THR A 27 22.58 -6.10 9.78
N CYS A 28 21.37 -6.42 9.35
CA CYS A 28 20.63 -5.58 8.41
C CYS A 28 19.48 -4.85 9.12
N THR A 29 19.31 -3.57 8.82
CA THR A 29 18.25 -2.72 9.37
C THR A 29 17.66 -1.81 8.32
N TYR A 30 16.48 -1.26 8.61
CA TYR A 30 15.84 -0.28 7.76
C TYR A 30 16.31 1.13 8.14
N VAL A 31 17.01 1.80 7.22
CA VAL A 31 17.50 3.16 7.38
C VAL A 31 16.52 4.13 6.73
N LYS A 32 15.98 5.05 7.54
CA LYS A 32 15.08 6.10 7.05
C LYS A 32 15.83 7.07 6.15
N GLN A 33 15.22 7.40 5.03
CA GLN A 33 15.57 8.51 4.16
C GLN A 33 14.34 9.40 3.94
N ASP A 34 14.45 10.67 4.36
CA ASP A 34 13.36 11.64 4.23
C ASP A 34 13.09 11.97 2.76
N LEU A 35 11.81 12.11 2.43
CA LEU A 35 11.38 12.66 1.16
C LEU A 35 11.35 14.20 1.26
N PRO A 36 11.72 14.93 0.20
CA PRO A 36 11.71 16.39 0.22
C PRO A 36 10.30 16.92 0.45
N VAL A 37 10.20 17.98 1.24
CA VAL A 37 8.96 18.69 1.59
C VAL A 37 9.10 20.17 1.21
N PRO A 38 8.01 20.90 0.96
CA PRO A 38 8.08 22.34 0.71
C PRO A 38 8.65 23.07 1.94
N ALA A 39 9.36 24.17 1.69
CA ALA A 39 9.91 24.99 2.77
C ALA A 39 8.78 25.57 3.64
N GLY A 40 8.99 25.60 4.96
CA GLY A 40 8.03 26.15 5.92
C GLY A 40 6.83 25.25 6.27
N VAL A 41 6.67 24.11 5.58
CA VAL A 41 5.58 23.17 5.87
C VAL A 41 5.93 22.26 7.03
N SER A 42 4.97 21.99 7.91
CA SER A 42 5.11 21.03 9.01
C SER A 42 4.52 19.66 8.69
N ASN A 43 3.31 19.56 8.15
CA ASN A 43 2.66 18.25 8.00
C ASN A 43 2.51 17.86 6.54
N VAL A 44 3.07 16.70 6.19
CA VAL A 44 2.98 16.12 4.86
C VAL A 44 2.67 14.64 4.98
N TYR A 45 1.59 14.20 4.33
CA TYR A 45 1.06 12.85 4.43
C TYR A 45 1.14 12.14 3.09
N LEU A 46 1.46 10.85 3.11
CA LEU A 46 1.32 9.98 1.95
C LEU A 46 -0.08 9.35 1.93
N ASN A 47 -0.60 9.07 0.74
CA ASN A 47 -1.95 8.52 0.53
C ASN A 47 -1.97 7.30 -0.40
N GLY A 48 -1.07 7.24 -1.38
CA GLY A 48 -1.04 6.18 -2.39
C GLY A 48 0.30 6.11 -3.12
N GLY A 49 0.45 5.14 -4.00
CA GLY A 49 1.70 4.85 -4.68
C GLY A 49 1.48 4.05 -5.95
N SER A 50 2.35 4.26 -6.93
CA SER A 50 2.33 3.49 -8.17
C SER A 50 2.80 2.06 -7.93
N SER A 51 2.40 1.10 -8.75
CA SER A 51 2.81 -0.31 -8.57
C SER A 51 4.34 -0.52 -8.54
N ASN A 52 5.10 0.22 -9.35
CA ASN A 52 6.56 0.16 -9.30
C ASN A 52 7.18 1.05 -8.20
N ASN A 53 6.34 1.73 -7.43
CA ASN A 53 6.66 2.63 -6.33
C ASN A 53 7.64 3.78 -6.67
N SER A 54 7.80 4.09 -7.96
CA SER A 54 8.58 5.24 -8.43
C SER A 54 7.79 6.55 -8.29
N ARG A 55 6.48 6.45 -8.08
CA ARG A 55 5.56 7.55 -7.80
C ARG A 55 4.85 7.32 -6.49
N ILE A 56 4.70 8.41 -5.74
CA ILE A 56 4.01 8.41 -4.44
C ILE A 56 3.08 9.61 -4.45
N ALA A 57 1.82 9.42 -4.09
CA ALA A 57 0.82 10.46 -3.94
C ALA A 57 0.69 10.87 -2.47
N GLY A 58 0.43 12.15 -2.23
CA GLY A 58 0.19 12.68 -0.90
C GLY A 58 -0.32 14.11 -0.88
N HIS A 59 -0.30 14.72 0.29
CA HIS A 59 -0.70 16.10 0.45
C HIS A 59 0.08 16.80 1.55
N VAL A 60 0.06 18.11 1.47
CA VAL A 60 0.80 19.06 2.30
C VAL A 60 -0.25 19.90 3.03
N GLN A 61 -0.17 19.98 4.35
CA GLN A 61 -0.95 20.96 5.11
C GLN A 61 -0.18 22.28 5.17
N ASP A 62 -0.77 23.32 4.61
CA ASP A 62 -0.23 24.67 4.51
C ASP A 62 -1.22 25.64 5.17
N GLY A 63 -1.01 25.89 6.47
CA GLY A 63 -1.96 26.61 7.32
C GLY A 63 -3.28 25.84 7.45
N GLU A 64 -4.38 26.49 7.10
CA GLU A 64 -5.74 25.90 7.11
C GLU A 64 -6.05 25.09 5.85
N PHE A 65 -5.15 25.11 4.86
CA PHE A 65 -5.38 24.55 3.54
C PHE A 65 -4.58 23.27 3.32
N THR A 66 -5.13 22.42 2.45
CA THR A 66 -4.44 21.22 1.97
C THR A 66 -4.04 21.40 0.51
N ARG A 67 -2.76 21.18 0.20
CA ARG A 67 -2.22 21.21 -1.16
C ARG A 67 -1.84 19.80 -1.61
N GLY A 68 -2.22 19.46 -2.84
CA GLY A 68 -1.83 18.19 -3.45
C GLY A 68 -0.34 18.14 -3.73
N ALA A 69 0.29 17.01 -3.44
CA ALA A 69 1.69 16.77 -3.76
C ALA A 69 1.90 15.33 -4.23
N TYR A 70 2.96 15.12 -5.00
CA TYR A 70 3.40 13.79 -5.37
C TYR A 70 4.92 13.79 -5.55
N TRP A 71 5.53 12.61 -5.45
CA TRP A 71 6.96 12.43 -5.64
C TRP A 71 7.22 11.60 -6.87
N VAL A 72 8.24 11.99 -7.63
CA VAL A 72 8.73 11.31 -8.83
C VAL A 72 10.19 10.99 -8.58
N ASN A 73 10.51 9.71 -8.36
CA ASN A 73 11.88 9.28 -8.02
C ASN A 73 12.46 10.11 -6.86
N SER A 74 11.68 10.23 -5.77
CA SER A 74 12.00 11.06 -4.59
C SER A 74 12.14 12.57 -4.84
N THR A 75 11.78 13.07 -6.02
CA THR A 75 11.69 14.52 -6.29
C THR A 75 10.27 14.99 -6.04
N LEU A 76 10.10 15.98 -5.15
CA LEU A 76 8.81 16.58 -4.85
C LEU A 76 8.26 17.34 -6.06
N ARG A 77 6.96 17.16 -6.32
CA ARG A 77 6.16 17.96 -7.23
C ARG A 77 4.88 18.39 -6.51
N GLN A 78 4.62 19.69 -6.48
CA GLN A 78 3.36 20.22 -5.98
C GLN A 78 2.37 20.34 -7.13
N LEU A 79 1.12 20.00 -6.87
CA LEU A 79 0.05 20.32 -7.80
C LEU A 79 -0.21 21.83 -7.74
N PRO A 80 -0.47 22.49 -8.88
CA PRO A 80 -0.85 23.89 -8.89
C PRO A 80 -2.18 24.06 -8.16
N GLN A 81 -2.43 25.26 -7.62
CA GLN A 81 -3.73 25.59 -7.08
C GLN A 81 -4.78 25.54 -8.22
N PRO A 82 -5.90 24.81 -8.06
CA PRO A 82 -6.90 24.76 -9.11
C PRO A 82 -7.58 26.12 -9.32
N SER A 83 -7.93 26.43 -10.58
CA SER A 83 -8.58 27.70 -10.93
C SER A 83 -10.00 27.84 -10.37
N THR A 84 -10.57 26.77 -9.83
CA THR A 84 -11.87 26.76 -9.16
C THR A 84 -11.86 27.50 -7.82
N GLY A 85 -10.67 27.82 -7.28
CA GLY A 85 -10.54 28.46 -5.97
C GLY A 85 -10.68 27.48 -4.80
N ALA A 86 -10.64 26.17 -5.04
CA ALA A 86 -10.83 25.15 -4.02
C ALA A 86 -9.82 25.26 -2.86
N ASP A 87 -10.31 25.27 -1.63
CA ASP A 87 -9.47 25.43 -0.45
C ASP A 87 -8.51 24.25 -0.24
N ASN A 88 -8.98 23.04 -0.53
CA ASN A 88 -8.26 21.80 -0.27
C ASN A 88 -8.15 20.92 -1.52
N VAL A 89 -6.95 20.37 -1.74
CA VAL A 89 -6.66 19.40 -2.80
C VAL A 89 -6.04 18.16 -2.17
N PHE A 90 -6.78 17.05 -2.19
CA PHE A 90 -6.30 15.76 -1.71
C PHE A 90 -5.93 14.90 -2.91
N THR A 91 -4.66 14.50 -3.02
CA THR A 91 -4.27 13.43 -3.94
C THR A 91 -4.42 12.10 -3.22
N ILE A 92 -5.00 11.10 -3.86
CA ILE A 92 -5.30 9.80 -3.26
C ILE A 92 -4.39 8.73 -3.83
N ASP A 93 -4.21 8.70 -5.15
CA ASP A 93 -3.45 7.65 -5.83
C ASP A 93 -2.69 8.19 -7.05
N VAL A 94 -1.70 7.43 -7.53
CA VAL A 94 -0.86 7.77 -8.68
C VAL A 94 -0.39 6.53 -9.44
N ASN A 95 -0.46 6.54 -10.77
CA ASN A 95 0.05 5.42 -11.59
C ASN A 95 1.52 5.60 -12.03
N ASN A 96 2.08 4.59 -12.72
CA ASN A 96 3.46 4.61 -13.20
C ASN A 96 3.76 5.74 -14.22
N SER A 97 2.73 6.24 -14.89
CA SER A 97 2.81 7.33 -15.89
C SER A 97 2.65 8.72 -15.26
N SER A 98 2.58 8.83 -13.93
CA SER A 98 2.36 10.08 -13.19
C SER A 98 0.98 10.72 -13.41
N VAL A 99 -0.03 9.90 -13.72
CA VAL A 99 -1.43 10.33 -13.62
C VAL A 99 -1.79 10.28 -12.14
N VAL A 100 -2.07 11.44 -11.55
CA VAL A 100 -2.43 11.59 -10.14
C VAL A 100 -3.95 11.76 -10.07
N VAL A 101 -4.60 11.08 -9.13
CA VAL A 101 -6.04 11.22 -8.92
C VAL A 101 -6.34 11.64 -7.51
N GLY A 102 -7.53 12.21 -7.32
CA GLY A 102 -8.02 12.57 -6.00
C GLY A 102 -9.26 13.43 -6.10
N PHE A 103 -9.42 14.34 -5.16
CA PHE A 103 -10.53 15.28 -5.17
C PHE A 103 -10.11 16.63 -4.61
N GLU A 104 -10.76 17.67 -5.11
CA GLU A 104 -10.73 18.97 -4.47
C GLU A 104 -11.97 19.16 -3.60
N GLN A 105 -11.83 20.02 -2.60
CA GLN A 105 -12.89 20.41 -1.69
C GLN A 105 -12.92 21.93 -1.60
N GLU A 106 -14.10 22.49 -1.88
CA GLU A 106 -14.40 23.91 -1.74
C GLU A 106 -15.15 24.14 -0.42
N LEU A 107 -14.48 24.77 0.54
CA LEU A 107 -15.04 25.21 1.81
C LEU A 107 -15.90 26.47 1.57
N GLY A 108 -16.94 26.65 2.38
CA GLY A 108 -17.83 27.82 2.27
C GLY A 108 -18.96 27.66 1.24
N SER A 109 -18.90 26.70 0.33
CA SER A 109 -20.10 26.20 -0.37
C SER A 109 -20.97 25.42 0.63
N GLN A 110 -22.29 25.64 0.61
CA GLN A 110 -23.25 24.92 1.47
C GLN A 110 -24.22 24.12 0.59
N PRO A 111 -24.12 22.77 0.55
CA PRO A 111 -23.11 21.93 1.20
C PRO A 111 -21.71 22.06 0.55
N SER A 112 -20.67 21.61 1.26
CA SER A 112 -19.32 21.58 0.68
C SER A 112 -19.27 20.67 -0.54
N THR A 113 -18.64 21.18 -1.60
CA THR A 113 -18.57 20.47 -2.88
C THR A 113 -17.26 19.71 -2.97
N LEU A 114 -17.34 18.41 -3.27
CA LEU A 114 -16.19 17.57 -3.58
C LEU A 114 -16.20 17.22 -5.06
N ARG A 115 -15.10 17.53 -5.75
CA ARG A 115 -14.95 17.24 -7.19
C ARG A 115 -13.77 16.31 -7.41
N ALA A 116 -14.05 15.11 -7.89
CA ALA A 116 -13.03 14.17 -8.33
C ALA A 116 -12.24 14.76 -9.50
N PHE A 117 -10.92 14.54 -9.49
CA PHE A 117 -10.06 14.97 -10.57
C PHE A 117 -9.08 13.86 -10.98
N ARG A 118 -8.61 14.01 -12.21
CA ARG A 118 -7.40 13.43 -12.75
C ARG A 118 -6.44 14.58 -13.06
N PHE A 119 -5.19 14.45 -12.65
CA PHE A 119 -4.14 15.42 -12.92
C PHE A 119 -3.05 14.74 -13.76
N GLU A 120 -2.82 15.28 -14.95
CA GLU A 120 -1.86 14.74 -15.91
C GLU A 120 -1.28 15.89 -16.75
N ASN A 121 -0.01 15.78 -17.12
CA ASN A 121 0.66 16.78 -17.98
C ASN A 121 0.55 18.23 -17.48
N GLY A 122 0.48 18.41 -16.15
CA GLY A 122 0.41 19.74 -15.53
C GLY A 122 -0.99 20.34 -15.46
N ALA A 123 -2.03 19.61 -15.87
CA ALA A 123 -3.40 20.11 -15.92
C ALA A 123 -4.38 19.22 -15.13
N TYR A 124 -5.41 19.85 -14.58
CA TYR A 124 -6.56 19.16 -13.99
C TYR A 124 -7.60 18.85 -15.06
N GLU A 125 -8.10 17.62 -15.02
CA GLU A 125 -9.33 17.18 -15.66
C GLU A 125 -10.31 16.79 -14.56
N TYR A 126 -11.41 17.53 -14.44
CA TYR A 126 -12.47 17.18 -13.49
C TYR A 126 -13.34 16.08 -14.06
N LEU A 127 -13.55 15.04 -13.27
CA LEU A 127 -14.26 13.84 -13.69
C LEU A 127 -15.77 14.08 -13.67
N GLU A 128 -16.45 13.57 -14.70
CA GLU A 128 -17.90 13.73 -14.86
C GLU A 128 -18.65 13.30 -13.60
N THR A 129 -19.44 14.22 -13.04
CA THR A 129 -20.18 14.04 -11.79
C THR A 129 -21.63 14.43 -12.02
N ASP A 130 -22.56 13.68 -11.43
CA ASP A 130 -23.97 14.00 -11.57
C ASP A 130 -24.29 15.35 -10.91
N GLN A 131 -25.28 16.04 -11.47
CA GLN A 131 -25.63 17.38 -11.00
C GLN A 131 -25.97 17.37 -9.51
N GLY A 132 -25.28 18.22 -8.74
CA GLY A 132 -25.49 18.36 -7.30
C GLY A 132 -24.95 17.20 -6.46
N LYS A 133 -24.13 16.31 -7.03
CA LYS A 133 -23.46 15.23 -6.30
C LYS A 133 -21.99 15.54 -6.07
N ASN A 134 -21.48 15.01 -4.97
CA ASN A 134 -20.05 14.94 -4.69
C ASN A 134 -19.43 13.72 -5.37
N SER A 135 -18.17 13.83 -5.79
CA SER A 135 -17.40 12.73 -6.36
C SER A 135 -16.01 12.62 -5.75
N LEU A 136 -15.50 11.39 -5.71
CA LEU A 136 -14.17 11.05 -5.19
C LEU A 136 -13.47 10.11 -6.18
N ALA A 137 -12.28 10.49 -6.67
CA ALA A 137 -11.40 9.54 -7.34
C ALA A 137 -10.49 8.87 -6.31
N GLN A 138 -10.44 7.53 -6.32
CA GLN A 138 -9.82 6.75 -5.25
C GLN A 138 -8.70 5.85 -5.75
N ALA A 139 -8.72 5.44 -7.01
CA ALA A 139 -7.69 4.59 -7.59
C ALA A 139 -7.49 4.86 -9.08
N VAL A 140 -6.29 4.62 -9.59
CA VAL A 140 -5.93 4.78 -11.00
C VAL A 140 -5.05 3.64 -11.51
N ASN A 141 -5.38 3.07 -12.67
CA ASN A 141 -4.54 2.04 -13.31
C ASN A 141 -3.47 2.67 -14.23
N ASN A 142 -2.57 1.86 -14.81
CA ASN A 142 -1.51 2.36 -15.69
C ASN A 142 -2.00 2.86 -17.05
N ALA A 143 -3.19 2.46 -17.50
CA ALA A 143 -3.85 3.07 -18.65
C ALA A 143 -4.36 4.49 -18.34
N GLY A 144 -4.43 4.84 -17.05
CA GLY A 144 -4.97 6.10 -16.55
C GLY A 144 -6.47 6.04 -16.29
N ASP A 145 -7.13 4.89 -16.42
CA ASP A 145 -8.54 4.79 -16.03
C ASP A 145 -8.68 4.98 -14.52
N VAL A 146 -9.71 5.73 -14.13
CA VAL A 146 -9.91 6.13 -12.74
C VAL A 146 -11.13 5.43 -12.19
N ALA A 147 -10.99 4.84 -11.00
CA ALA A 147 -12.10 4.28 -10.25
C ALA A 147 -12.36 5.11 -8.99
N GLY A 148 -13.62 5.21 -8.61
CA GLY A 148 -14.02 5.92 -7.42
C GLY A 148 -15.53 5.94 -7.23
N THR A 149 -16.01 6.92 -6.49
CA THR A 149 -17.38 6.94 -5.97
C THR A 149 -18.06 8.29 -6.13
N GLN A 150 -19.39 8.26 -6.08
CA GLN A 150 -20.19 9.46 -5.88
C GLN A 150 -21.04 9.37 -4.61
N GLN A 151 -21.63 10.50 -4.23
CA GLN A 151 -22.46 10.63 -3.02
C GLN A 151 -23.67 9.68 -2.99
N ASP A 152 -24.08 9.13 -4.12
CA ASP A 152 -25.14 8.12 -4.22
C ASP A 152 -24.69 6.73 -3.74
N GLY A 153 -23.39 6.52 -3.47
CA GLY A 153 -22.81 5.23 -3.09
C GLY A 153 -22.42 4.35 -4.29
N GLY A 154 -22.60 4.84 -5.51
CA GLY A 154 -22.22 4.13 -6.72
C GLY A 154 -20.70 4.07 -6.90
N VAL A 155 -20.21 2.94 -7.41
CA VAL A 155 -18.84 2.78 -7.88
C VAL A 155 -18.81 3.09 -9.37
N TYR A 156 -17.97 4.05 -9.74
CA TYR A 156 -17.84 4.55 -11.10
C TYR A 156 -16.45 4.27 -11.66
N LEU A 157 -16.42 4.02 -12.97
CA LEU A 157 -15.22 4.07 -13.79
C LEU A 157 -15.28 5.35 -14.63
N TRP A 158 -14.22 6.14 -14.61
CA TRP A 158 -13.94 7.20 -15.57
C TRP A 158 -12.77 6.73 -16.45
N PRO A 159 -13.07 6.12 -17.61
CA PRO A 159 -12.03 5.73 -18.55
C PRO A 159 -11.20 6.95 -18.94
N ARG A 160 -9.92 6.74 -19.26
CA ARG A 160 -9.10 7.81 -19.83
C ARG A 160 -9.67 8.34 -21.14
N ASN A 161 -10.27 7.45 -21.91
CA ASN A 161 -10.91 7.77 -23.17
C ASN A 161 -12.31 7.18 -23.18
N GLY A 162 -13.31 8.03 -23.35
CA GLY A 162 -14.72 7.62 -23.45
C GLY A 162 -15.56 8.08 -22.27
N ALA A 163 -16.82 7.64 -22.27
CA ALA A 163 -17.81 8.05 -21.28
C ALA A 163 -17.60 7.32 -19.94
N ARG A 164 -17.93 8.02 -18.85
CA ARG A 164 -18.05 7.45 -17.51
C ARG A 164 -19.04 6.28 -17.50
N LYS A 165 -18.76 5.26 -16.67
CA LYS A 165 -19.62 4.10 -16.48
C LYS A 165 -19.95 3.91 -15.00
N LEU A 166 -21.21 3.64 -14.68
CA LEU A 166 -21.61 3.06 -13.40
C LEU A 166 -21.27 1.57 -13.42
N ILE A 167 -20.45 1.13 -12.46
CA ILE A 167 -19.98 -0.26 -12.36
C ILE A 167 -20.81 -1.05 -11.34
N ALA A 168 -21.13 -0.44 -10.20
CA ALA A 168 -22.00 -1.01 -9.19
C ALA A 168 -22.79 0.09 -8.49
N ALA A 169 -24.08 -0.14 -8.25
CA ALA A 169 -24.95 0.85 -7.58
C ALA A 169 -24.72 0.91 -6.06
N ASP A 170 -24.10 -0.12 -5.47
CA ASP A 170 -23.97 -0.32 -4.02
C ASP A 170 -22.57 -0.74 -3.55
N GLY A 171 -21.53 -0.38 -4.31
CA GLY A 171 -20.16 -0.86 -4.11
C GLY A 171 -19.36 -0.17 -3.00
N GLY A 172 -19.96 0.77 -2.24
CA GLY A 172 -19.34 1.45 -1.11
C GLY A 172 -18.05 2.18 -1.50
N SER A 173 -16.89 1.83 -0.95
CA SER A 173 -15.60 2.51 -1.21
C SER A 173 -14.71 1.72 -2.16
N VAL A 174 -14.17 2.36 -3.19
CA VAL A 174 -13.12 1.76 -4.03
C VAL A 174 -11.83 1.58 -3.23
N ILE A 175 -11.17 0.44 -3.42
CA ILE A 175 -9.87 0.10 -2.83
C ILE A 175 -8.77 0.19 -3.90
N GLY A 176 -9.05 -0.27 -5.11
CA GLY A 176 -8.08 -0.27 -6.21
C GLY A 176 -8.68 -0.65 -7.56
N ILE A 177 -7.90 -0.45 -8.62
CA ILE A 177 -8.21 -0.87 -9.99
C ILE A 177 -6.98 -1.52 -10.62
N THR A 178 -7.18 -2.61 -11.36
CA THR A 178 -6.11 -3.30 -12.07
C THR A 178 -5.90 -2.76 -13.47
N ASP A 179 -4.74 -3.04 -14.05
CA ASP A 179 -4.46 -2.75 -15.47
C ASP A 179 -5.37 -3.54 -16.41
N GLY A 180 -5.88 -4.69 -15.96
CA GLY A 180 -6.90 -5.48 -16.66
C GLY A 180 -8.33 -4.95 -16.53
N GLY A 181 -8.54 -3.81 -15.85
CA GLY A 181 -9.87 -3.22 -15.69
C GLY A 181 -10.76 -3.96 -14.70
N LYS A 182 -10.19 -4.51 -13.62
CA LYS A 182 -10.98 -5.02 -12.49
C LYS A 182 -10.93 -4.02 -11.34
N ILE A 183 -12.08 -3.64 -10.81
CA ILE A 183 -12.19 -2.71 -9.68
C ILE A 183 -12.43 -3.53 -8.42
N VAL A 184 -11.58 -3.35 -7.41
CA VAL A 184 -11.78 -3.88 -6.07
C VAL A 184 -12.45 -2.82 -5.21
N ALA A 185 -13.62 -3.13 -4.66
CA ALA A 185 -14.42 -2.21 -3.85
C ALA A 185 -14.96 -2.89 -2.60
N ARG A 186 -15.19 -2.12 -1.53
CA ARG A 186 -15.86 -2.57 -0.31
C ARG A 186 -17.30 -2.11 -0.32
N GLY A 187 -18.22 -3.05 -0.53
CA GLY A 187 -19.66 -2.86 -0.40
C GLY A 187 -20.18 -3.31 0.98
N SER A 188 -21.52 -3.32 1.11
CA SER A 188 -22.23 -3.75 2.32
C SER A 188 -22.06 -5.24 2.65
N SER A 189 -21.84 -6.06 1.62
CA SER A 189 -21.67 -7.52 1.71
C SER A 189 -20.22 -7.97 1.85
N GLY A 190 -19.27 -7.03 1.86
CA GLY A 190 -17.84 -7.28 1.98
C GLY A 190 -17.04 -6.70 0.82
N VAL A 191 -15.97 -7.39 0.42
CA VAL A 191 -15.10 -6.95 -0.68
C VAL A 191 -15.52 -7.63 -1.98
N LEU A 192 -15.71 -6.83 -3.03
CA LEU A 192 -16.16 -7.24 -4.34
C LEU A 192 -15.10 -6.87 -5.38
N VAL A 193 -14.96 -7.73 -6.40
CA VAL A 193 -14.17 -7.47 -7.60
C VAL A 193 -15.13 -7.37 -8.78
N HIS A 194 -15.23 -6.18 -9.35
CA HIS A 194 -16.08 -5.90 -10.50
C HIS A 194 -15.24 -5.86 -11.78
N ASP A 195 -15.68 -6.59 -12.80
CA ASP A 195 -15.08 -6.51 -14.13
C ASP A 195 -15.71 -5.36 -14.93
N THR A 196 -14.90 -4.40 -15.35
CA THR A 196 -15.38 -3.19 -16.05
C THR A 196 -15.87 -3.45 -17.47
N ASN A 197 -15.62 -4.65 -18.01
CA ASN A 197 -16.05 -5.08 -19.34
C ASN A 197 -17.30 -5.98 -19.29
N GLY A 198 -18.03 -5.99 -18.17
CA GLY A 198 -19.27 -6.76 -18.02
C GLY A 198 -19.07 -8.22 -17.65
N GLY A 199 -17.86 -8.60 -17.23
CA GLY A 199 -17.61 -9.89 -16.59
C GLY A 199 -18.35 -10.04 -15.25
N PRO A 200 -18.36 -11.25 -14.66
CA PRO A 200 -19.03 -11.49 -13.39
C PRO A 200 -18.38 -10.68 -12.27
N THR A 201 -19.21 -10.23 -11.33
CA THR A 201 -18.72 -9.71 -10.05
C THR A 201 -18.35 -10.89 -9.15
N VAL A 202 -17.17 -10.82 -8.55
CA VAL A 202 -16.65 -11.83 -7.62
C VAL A 202 -16.70 -11.26 -6.21
N GLN A 203 -17.29 -11.99 -5.27
CA GLN A 203 -17.22 -11.65 -3.85
C GLN A 203 -16.02 -12.35 -3.22
N ILE A 204 -15.16 -11.59 -2.57
CA ILE A 204 -14.03 -12.14 -1.80
C ILE A 204 -14.57 -12.67 -0.47
N PRO A 205 -14.35 -13.96 -0.13
CA PRO A 205 -14.77 -14.53 1.14
C PRO A 205 -14.21 -13.75 2.34
N GLY A 206 -14.98 -13.67 3.43
CA GLY A 206 -14.51 -13.09 4.70
C GLY A 206 -14.47 -11.54 4.78
N GLY A 207 -14.83 -10.82 3.72
CA GLY A 207 -14.66 -9.35 3.63
C GLY A 207 -15.57 -8.46 4.50
N GLY A 208 -16.37 -9.01 5.42
CA GLY A 208 -17.49 -8.29 6.05
C GLY A 208 -17.15 -7.25 7.14
N ALA A 209 -16.01 -7.33 7.82
CA ALA A 209 -15.71 -6.43 8.95
C ALA A 209 -14.22 -6.02 9.12
N GLY A 210 -13.32 -6.57 8.30
CA GLY A 210 -11.87 -6.33 8.41
C GLY A 210 -11.39 -5.16 7.55
N THR A 211 -10.17 -4.68 7.84
CA THR A 211 -9.44 -3.84 6.88
C THR A 211 -9.15 -4.65 5.61
N ALA A 212 -9.12 -3.95 4.48
CA ALA A 212 -8.89 -4.54 3.18
C ALA A 212 -7.88 -3.66 2.46
N THR A 213 -6.86 -4.29 1.92
CA THR A 213 -5.81 -3.64 1.14
C THR A 213 -5.76 -4.32 -0.20
N PHE A 214 -5.52 -3.56 -1.26
CA PHE A 214 -5.32 -4.08 -2.60
C PHE A 214 -3.95 -3.65 -3.07
N ASP A 215 -3.12 -4.61 -3.47
CA ASP A 215 -1.80 -4.35 -4.03
C ASP A 215 -1.34 -5.55 -4.86
N ASN A 216 -0.63 -5.29 -5.96
CA ASN A 216 -0.09 -6.31 -6.87
C ASN A 216 -1.08 -7.43 -7.26
N ASP A 217 -2.30 -7.03 -7.66
CA ASP A 217 -3.39 -7.94 -8.05
C ASP A 217 -3.77 -8.97 -6.95
N ARG A 218 -3.64 -8.54 -5.69
CA ARG A 218 -4.03 -9.31 -4.50
C ARG A 218 -4.88 -8.48 -3.57
N VAL A 219 -5.86 -9.14 -2.97
CA VAL A 219 -6.71 -8.58 -1.92
C VAL A 219 -6.27 -9.17 -0.59
N PHE A 220 -5.96 -8.31 0.38
CA PHE A 220 -5.57 -8.71 1.74
C PHE A 220 -6.71 -8.39 2.70
N LEU A 221 -7.23 -9.39 3.39
CA LEU A 221 -8.31 -9.23 4.36
C LEU A 221 -7.86 -9.64 5.75
N THR A 222 -8.17 -8.83 6.76
CA THR A 222 -8.03 -9.26 8.16
C THR A 222 -9.16 -10.23 8.51
N GLU A 223 -8.80 -11.45 8.86
CA GLU A 223 -9.75 -12.50 9.25
C GLU A 223 -9.62 -12.81 10.74
N ARG A 224 -10.74 -13.20 11.36
CA ARG A 224 -10.76 -13.75 12.71
C ARG A 224 -11.02 -15.25 12.63
N LEU A 225 -10.05 -16.03 13.09
CA LEU A 225 -10.12 -17.48 13.14
C LEU A 225 -11.09 -17.95 14.23
N ALA A 226 -11.53 -19.20 14.13
CA ALA A 226 -12.37 -19.82 15.15
C ALA A 226 -11.69 -19.87 16.54
N SER A 227 -10.36 -19.91 16.58
CA SER A 227 -9.56 -19.78 17.81
C SER A 227 -9.66 -18.39 18.47
N GLY A 228 -10.25 -17.42 17.78
CA GLY A 228 -10.29 -16.02 18.19
C GLY A 228 -9.06 -15.22 17.76
N GLU A 229 -8.00 -15.90 17.29
CA GLU A 229 -6.81 -15.29 16.71
C GLU A 229 -7.15 -14.57 15.39
N ARG A 230 -6.25 -13.69 14.97
CA ARG A 230 -6.38 -12.96 13.72
C ARG A 230 -5.25 -13.31 12.77
N GLU A 231 -5.56 -13.24 11.50
CA GLU A 231 -4.59 -13.34 10.42
C GLU A 231 -4.93 -12.36 9.30
N ILE A 232 -3.98 -12.20 8.37
CA ILE A 232 -4.28 -11.61 7.08
C ILE A 232 -4.35 -12.74 6.06
N ALA A 233 -5.45 -12.81 5.33
CA ALA A 233 -5.64 -13.71 4.21
C ALA A 233 -5.36 -12.97 2.90
N GLU A 234 -4.49 -13.52 2.06
CA GLU A 234 -4.23 -13.07 0.69
C GLU A 234 -5.16 -13.83 -0.26
N TYR A 235 -5.92 -13.09 -1.07
CA TYR A 235 -6.83 -13.60 -2.08
C TYR A 235 -6.42 -13.15 -3.47
N ASP A 236 -6.65 -13.99 -4.47
CA ASP A 236 -6.66 -13.56 -5.87
C ASP A 236 -7.97 -12.84 -6.22
N LEU A 237 -8.03 -12.29 -7.43
CA LEU A 237 -9.20 -11.57 -7.95
C LEU A 237 -10.40 -12.47 -8.28
N ASN A 238 -10.24 -13.80 -8.18
CA ASN A 238 -11.30 -14.78 -8.34
C ASN A 238 -11.88 -15.23 -6.98
N GLY A 239 -11.42 -14.65 -5.87
CA GLY A 239 -11.88 -15.00 -4.52
C GLY A 239 -11.23 -16.26 -3.96
N THR A 240 -10.18 -16.78 -4.61
CA THR A 240 -9.42 -17.92 -4.10
C THR A 240 -8.40 -17.45 -3.09
N LYS A 241 -8.43 -18.00 -1.89
CA LYS A 241 -7.41 -17.75 -0.86
C LYS A 241 -6.09 -18.39 -1.28
N ILE A 242 -5.03 -17.60 -1.34
CA ILE A 242 -3.70 -18.00 -1.81
C ILE A 242 -2.77 -18.29 -0.63
N VAL A 243 -2.74 -17.39 0.36
CA VAL A 243 -1.87 -17.49 1.55
C VAL A 243 -2.59 -16.97 2.79
N SER A 244 -2.26 -17.53 3.95
CA SER A 244 -2.57 -16.96 5.27
C SER A 244 -1.29 -16.44 5.93
N HIS A 245 -1.41 -15.32 6.63
CA HIS A 245 -0.35 -14.70 7.42
C HIS A 245 -0.76 -14.66 8.90
N PRO A 246 -0.51 -15.75 9.66
CA PRO A 246 -0.93 -15.85 11.05
C PRO A 246 -0.40 -14.71 11.92
N GLY A 247 -1.25 -14.21 12.83
CA GLY A 247 -0.95 -13.13 13.77
C GLY A 247 -0.98 -11.72 13.17
N ALA A 248 -0.98 -11.60 11.84
CA ALA A 248 -1.03 -10.32 11.17
C ALA A 248 -2.39 -9.62 11.39
N GLN A 249 -2.38 -8.29 11.52
CA GLN A 249 -3.53 -7.47 11.90
C GLN A 249 -3.99 -6.53 10.80
N ARG A 250 -3.03 -5.90 10.11
CA ARG A 250 -3.27 -4.95 9.03
C ARG A 250 -2.19 -5.08 7.96
N ALA A 251 -2.63 -5.21 6.72
CA ALA A 251 -1.76 -5.21 5.54
C ALA A 251 -1.55 -3.77 5.07
N PHE A 252 -0.33 -3.46 4.67
CA PHE A 252 0.03 -2.19 4.06
C PHE A 252 0.31 -2.37 2.57
N GLY A 253 1.01 -3.44 2.19
CA GLY A 253 1.24 -3.80 0.80
C GLY A 253 2.11 -5.06 0.68
N ARG A 254 2.37 -5.50 -0.54
CA ARG A 254 3.10 -6.73 -0.83
C ARG A 254 3.97 -6.51 -2.05
N ASN A 255 5.26 -6.80 -1.94
CA ASN A 255 6.15 -6.65 -3.07
C ASN A 255 6.08 -7.83 -4.08
N GLY A 256 6.71 -7.68 -5.23
CA GLY A 256 6.78 -8.70 -6.28
C GLY A 256 7.42 -10.03 -5.87
N SER A 257 8.20 -10.05 -4.78
CA SER A 257 8.76 -11.29 -4.22
C SER A 257 7.78 -12.06 -3.32
N GLY A 258 6.60 -11.50 -3.06
CA GLY A 258 5.63 -12.04 -2.12
C GLY A 258 5.92 -11.79 -0.65
N THR A 259 6.73 -10.78 -0.35
CA THR A 259 6.87 -10.29 1.02
C THR A 259 5.69 -9.36 1.34
N LEU A 260 4.88 -9.74 2.32
CA LEU A 260 3.83 -8.88 2.85
C LEU A 260 4.40 -7.95 3.93
N TRP A 261 4.10 -6.67 3.82
CA TRP A 261 4.33 -5.64 4.81
C TRP A 261 3.06 -5.34 5.60
N GLY A 262 3.16 -5.29 6.92
CA GLY A 262 2.00 -5.08 7.76
C GLY A 262 2.33 -4.93 9.24
N THR A 263 1.34 -5.22 10.07
CA THR A 263 1.47 -5.16 11.53
C THR A 263 0.96 -6.42 12.21
N TYR A 264 1.44 -6.66 13.44
CA TYR A 264 0.92 -7.66 14.35
C TYR A 264 0.85 -7.11 15.78
N ILE A 265 0.16 -7.82 16.67
CA ILE A 265 0.16 -7.51 18.11
C ILE A 265 1.19 -8.41 18.79
N THR A 266 2.12 -7.81 19.55
CA THR A 266 3.10 -8.59 20.32
C THR A 266 2.38 -9.44 21.37
N PRO A 267 2.61 -10.76 21.43
CA PRO A 267 1.93 -11.64 22.39
C PRO A 267 2.05 -11.14 23.83
N GLY A 268 0.93 -11.19 24.57
CA GLY A 268 0.86 -10.72 25.95
C GLY A 268 0.82 -9.19 26.10
N THR A 269 0.77 -8.44 25.01
CA THR A 269 0.64 -6.97 25.01
C THR A 269 -0.51 -6.53 24.10
N ASN A 270 -0.88 -5.25 24.18
CA ASN A 270 -1.76 -4.60 23.19
C ASN A 270 -0.96 -3.71 22.23
N THR A 271 0.35 -3.93 22.12
CA THR A 271 1.23 -3.10 21.30
C THR A 271 1.23 -3.61 19.87
N GLN A 272 0.78 -2.77 18.95
CA GLN A 272 0.87 -3.03 17.53
C GLN A 272 2.27 -2.66 17.03
N VAL A 273 2.92 -3.61 16.36
CA VAL A 273 4.26 -3.48 15.83
C VAL A 273 4.30 -3.94 14.38
N HIS A 274 5.36 -3.55 13.68
CA HIS A 274 5.52 -3.80 12.27
C HIS A 274 6.24 -5.11 11.98
N GLY A 275 5.83 -5.81 10.92
CA GLY A 275 6.42 -7.08 10.52
C GLY A 275 6.44 -7.28 9.01
N LEU A 276 7.35 -8.14 8.58
CA LEU A 276 7.43 -8.66 7.22
C LEU A 276 7.13 -10.16 7.24
N TRP A 277 6.16 -10.60 6.45
CA TRP A 277 5.87 -12.01 6.25
C TRP A 277 6.48 -12.45 4.93
N ARG A 278 7.42 -13.38 5.00
CA ARG A 278 8.04 -14.04 3.86
C ARG A 278 7.67 -15.52 3.88
N PRO A 279 7.90 -16.27 2.79
CA PRO A 279 7.69 -17.72 2.78
C PRO A 279 8.43 -18.45 3.92
N ALA A 280 9.59 -17.94 4.34
CA ALA A 280 10.40 -18.50 5.43
C ALA A 280 9.88 -18.15 6.84
N GLY A 281 8.90 -17.26 6.97
CA GLY A 281 8.34 -16.83 8.25
C GLY A 281 8.23 -15.31 8.40
N ARG A 282 7.88 -14.88 9.62
CA ARG A 282 7.76 -13.47 9.99
C ARG A 282 9.08 -12.95 10.56
N THR A 283 9.49 -11.75 10.17
CA THR A 283 10.55 -11.00 10.83
C THR A 283 10.03 -9.65 11.28
N ASP A 284 10.43 -9.22 12.46
CA ASP A 284 10.10 -7.90 12.98
C ASP A 284 10.89 -6.84 12.20
N VAL A 285 10.27 -5.68 11.96
CA VAL A 285 10.96 -4.57 11.29
C VAL A 285 11.49 -3.60 12.34
N VAL A 286 12.79 -3.34 12.25
CA VAL A 286 13.49 -2.38 13.09
C VAL A 286 13.92 -1.20 12.24
N ALA A 287 13.34 -0.04 12.54
CA ALA A 287 13.75 1.25 12.02
C ALA A 287 13.52 2.34 13.07
N ASP A 288 14.23 3.45 12.93
CA ASP A 288 14.04 4.63 13.77
C ASP A 288 13.94 5.90 12.91
N PRO A 289 12.79 6.61 12.93
CA PRO A 289 11.48 6.18 13.43
C PRO A 289 10.81 5.17 12.49
N MET A 290 9.77 4.48 12.98
CA MET A 290 8.89 3.62 12.17
C MET A 290 7.80 4.43 11.43
N PRO A 291 7.27 3.93 10.30
CA PRO A 291 6.06 4.50 9.68
C PRO A 291 4.87 4.49 10.66
N LEU A 292 4.03 5.52 10.59
CA LEU A 292 2.79 5.60 11.35
C LEU A 292 1.78 4.59 10.81
N ILE A 293 1.30 3.73 11.69
CA ILE A 293 0.29 2.71 11.39
C ILE A 293 -1.03 3.34 10.90
N SER A 294 -1.35 4.56 11.33
CA SER A 294 -2.59 5.25 10.95
C SER A 294 -2.58 5.91 9.57
N THR A 295 -1.41 6.00 8.92
CA THR A 295 -1.26 6.64 7.61
C THR A 295 -1.01 5.60 6.51
N TYR A 296 -0.99 6.04 5.24
CA TYR A 296 -0.55 5.18 4.15
C TYR A 296 0.86 4.67 4.40
N SER A 297 1.06 3.39 4.08
CA SER A 297 2.36 2.75 4.07
C SER A 297 2.33 1.61 3.05
N ASP A 298 3.48 1.30 2.47
CA ASP A 298 3.62 0.28 1.43
C ASP A 298 5.05 -0.30 1.43
N ILE A 299 5.26 -1.38 0.67
CA ILE A 299 6.56 -1.99 0.39
C ILE A 299 6.77 -2.11 -1.12
N THR A 300 7.90 -1.60 -1.59
CA THR A 300 8.26 -1.67 -3.00
C THR A 300 8.81 -3.04 -3.41
N ASP A 301 8.86 -3.30 -4.71
CA ASP A 301 9.56 -4.45 -5.30
C ASP A 301 11.04 -4.53 -4.92
N ALA A 302 11.66 -3.39 -4.62
CA ALA A 302 13.02 -3.31 -4.09
C ALA A 302 13.09 -3.46 -2.56
N ALA A 303 12.01 -3.97 -1.93
CA ALA A 303 11.84 -4.13 -0.48
C ALA A 303 12.06 -2.83 0.33
N THR A 304 11.86 -1.67 -0.31
CA THR A 304 11.88 -0.37 0.36
C THR A 304 10.52 -0.12 1.00
N LEU A 305 10.48 0.30 2.26
CA LEU A 305 9.21 0.70 2.87
C LEU A 305 8.94 2.16 2.55
N ILE A 306 7.68 2.50 2.35
CA ILE A 306 7.21 3.88 2.14
C ILE A 306 6.17 4.17 3.21
N GLY A 307 6.11 5.43 3.65
CA GLY A 307 5.12 5.84 4.64
C GLY A 307 5.39 7.22 5.20
N THR A 308 4.60 7.55 6.21
CA THR A 308 4.70 8.82 6.93
C THR A 308 5.16 8.55 8.35
N TYR A 309 5.98 9.40 8.94
CA TYR A 309 6.42 9.28 10.34
C TYR A 309 6.21 10.60 11.09
N ARG A 310 6.25 10.55 12.42
CA ARG A 310 6.15 11.73 13.30
C ARG A 310 7.51 12.01 13.93
N THR A 311 7.97 13.25 13.82
CA THR A 311 9.23 13.68 14.46
C THR A 311 9.00 13.95 15.96
N THR A 312 10.07 14.21 16.71
CA THR A 312 10.01 14.62 18.12
C THR A 312 9.26 15.93 18.37
N GLY A 313 9.13 16.79 17.36
CA GLY A 313 8.38 18.05 17.42
C GLY A 313 6.91 17.93 16.99
N ASP A 314 6.36 16.71 16.95
CA ASP A 314 4.99 16.43 16.49
C ASP A 314 4.74 16.73 14.99
N VAL A 315 5.80 16.97 14.23
CA VAL A 315 5.78 17.27 12.79
C VAL A 315 5.66 15.98 12.00
N VAL A 316 4.73 15.92 11.04
CA VAL A 316 4.49 14.73 10.20
C VAL A 316 5.26 14.83 8.89
N ARG A 317 6.09 13.81 8.60
CA ARG A 317 7.02 13.80 7.47
C ARG A 317 6.93 12.51 6.63
N PRO A 318 6.99 12.60 5.29
CA PRO A 318 7.07 11.44 4.42
C PRO A 318 8.51 10.94 4.35
N ALA A 319 8.68 9.62 4.29
CA ALA A 319 9.99 9.01 4.14
C ALA A 319 9.90 7.70 3.38
N ARG A 320 11.08 7.20 3.00
CA ARG A 320 11.30 5.81 2.61
C ARG A 320 12.29 5.17 3.58
N TRP A 321 12.21 3.86 3.74
CA TRP A 321 13.15 3.10 4.54
C TRP A 321 13.85 2.07 3.68
N LEU A 322 15.17 2.21 3.60
CA LEU A 322 16.03 1.36 2.76
C LEU A 322 16.61 0.24 3.62
N TRP A 323 16.60 -0.98 3.10
CA TRP A 323 17.25 -2.12 3.75
C TRP A 323 18.76 -2.03 3.55
N VAL A 324 19.51 -1.84 4.64
CA VAL A 324 20.97 -1.70 4.63
C VAL A 324 21.58 -2.75 5.54
N CYS A 325 22.60 -3.46 5.04
CA CYS A 325 23.39 -4.41 5.82
C CYS A 325 24.78 -3.83 6.05
N SER A 326 25.22 -3.81 7.31
CA SER A 326 26.55 -3.36 7.72
C SER A 326 27.42 -4.50 8.21
#